data_AF-A0AAD5EE46-F1
#
_entry.id   AF-A0AAD5EE46-F1
#
_cell.length_a   1.000
_cell.length_b   1.000
_cell.length_c   1.000
_cell.angle_alpha   90.00
_cell.angle_beta   90.00
_cell.angle_gamma   90.00
#
_symmetry.space_group_name_H-M   'P 1'
#
loop_
_entity.id
_entity.type
_entity.pdbx_description
1 polymer ?
#
loop_
_entity_poly.entity_id
_entity_poly.type
_entity_poly.pdbx_seq_one_letter_code
_entity_poly.pdbx_strand_id
1 'polypeptide(L)'
;MPTITKLTRNEFEQSLNAFVETSHRVALADQWQLKKDRFGKQVYITKKQTIVCQTSSRQAECSTDFEICDDVPDIAELELASPDAGIICTEYHIVYSTTYCVPVLYFNAYFSDGSFLSRNDLEQHVFSKLHVEALRTNSLIQQGAISQHDHPILGQPFFYVHPCDTSALMAQLQIENALSYIISWLSFFGPPVGLYIDPIYVQKDWVKIG
;
A
#
# COMPACT_ATOMS: atom_id res chain seq x y z
N MET A 1 -18.68 24.79 2.53
CA MET A 1 -18.59 24.31 1.13
C MET A 1 -19.21 22.91 1.07
N PRO A 2 -19.75 22.44 -0.06
CA PRO A 2 -20.22 21.06 -0.16
C PRO A 2 -19.04 20.08 -0.01
N THR A 3 -19.28 18.97 0.68
CA THR A 3 -18.31 17.89 0.87
C THR A 3 -18.02 17.17 -0.45
N ILE A 4 -16.74 17.02 -0.80
CA ILE A 4 -16.31 16.24 -1.99
C ILE A 4 -16.33 14.75 -1.64
N THR A 5 -17.16 13.98 -2.36
CA THR A 5 -17.28 12.52 -2.17
C THR A 5 -16.76 11.72 -3.36
N LYS A 6 -16.64 12.37 -4.52
CA LYS A 6 -16.11 11.85 -5.78
C LYS A 6 -15.27 12.93 -6.46
N LEU A 7 -14.40 12.51 -7.38
CA LEU A 7 -13.58 13.41 -8.19
C LEU A 7 -13.94 13.25 -9.67
N THR A 8 -14.03 14.36 -10.38
CA THR A 8 -13.89 14.35 -11.84
C THR A 8 -12.46 13.97 -12.21
N ARG A 9 -12.26 13.52 -13.46
CA ARG A 9 -10.92 13.23 -13.98
C ARG A 9 -9.98 14.44 -13.84
N ASN A 10 -10.47 15.64 -14.18
CA ASN A 10 -9.66 16.85 -14.10
C ASN A 10 -9.26 17.19 -12.65
N GLU A 11 -10.18 17.09 -11.69
CA GLU A 11 -9.86 17.31 -10.27
C GLU A 11 -8.87 16.27 -9.74
N PHE A 12 -9.02 15.00 -10.16
CA PHE A 12 -8.05 13.95 -9.84
C PHE A 12 -6.67 14.28 -10.40
N GLU A 13 -6.56 14.62 -11.68
CA GLU A 13 -5.27 14.92 -12.31
C GLU A 13 -4.60 16.15 -11.67
N GLN A 14 -5.36 17.23 -11.41
CA GLN A 14 -4.84 18.43 -10.75
C GLN A 14 -4.37 18.13 -9.32
N SER A 15 -5.13 17.35 -8.55
CA SER A 15 -4.75 16.97 -7.19
C SER A 15 -3.53 16.05 -7.14
N LEU A 16 -3.34 15.16 -8.11
CA LEU A 16 -2.13 14.34 -8.23
C LEU A 16 -0.88 15.19 -8.50
N ASN A 17 -0.97 16.19 -9.39
CA ASN A 17 0.15 17.10 -9.65
C ASN A 17 0.54 17.86 -8.37
N ALA A 18 -0.44 18.49 -7.70
CA ALA A 18 -0.21 19.22 -6.46
C ALA A 18 0.35 18.32 -5.35
N PHE A 19 -0.10 17.06 -5.26
CA PHE A 19 0.40 16.08 -4.31
C PHE A 19 1.88 15.75 -4.55
N VAL A 20 2.28 15.47 -5.79
CA VAL A 20 3.68 15.17 -6.15
C VAL A 20 4.58 16.41 -5.98
N GLU A 21 4.10 17.60 -6.33
CA GLU A 21 4.82 18.85 -6.07
C GLU A 21 5.08 19.04 -4.56
N THR A 22 4.07 18.76 -3.73
CA THR A 22 4.23 18.78 -2.27
C THR A 22 5.27 17.75 -1.82
N SER A 23 5.21 16.52 -2.36
CA SER A 23 6.17 15.46 -2.07
C SER A 23 7.61 15.90 -2.27
N HIS A 24 7.91 16.48 -3.44
CA HIS A 24 9.26 16.95 -3.78
C HIS A 24 9.76 18.10 -2.90
N ARG A 25 8.85 18.97 -2.42
CA ARG A 25 9.22 20.13 -1.59
C ARG A 25 9.50 19.76 -0.15
N VAL A 26 8.79 18.76 0.36
CA VAL A 26 8.61 18.57 1.80
C VAL A 26 9.41 17.39 2.33
N ALA A 27 9.59 16.35 1.52
CA ALA A 27 10.38 15.19 1.86
C ALA A 27 11.30 14.87 0.68
N LEU A 28 12.56 15.30 0.77
CA LEU A 28 13.60 15.02 -0.24
C LEU A 28 13.72 13.52 -0.59
N ALA A 29 13.18 12.64 0.26
CA ALA A 29 13.18 11.19 0.10
C ALA A 29 11.80 10.57 -0.18
N ASP A 30 10.69 11.32 -0.27
CA ASP A 30 9.39 10.71 -0.58
C ASP A 30 9.28 10.47 -2.10
N GLN A 31 9.29 9.19 -2.48
CA GLN A 31 9.56 8.73 -3.85
C GLN A 31 8.31 8.71 -4.75
N TRP A 32 7.38 9.64 -4.57
CA TRP A 32 6.20 9.73 -5.42
C TRP A 32 6.58 10.26 -6.80
N GLN A 33 6.08 9.59 -7.85
CA GLN A 33 6.37 9.94 -9.23
C GLN A 33 5.07 10.07 -10.01
N LEU A 34 4.91 11.19 -10.71
CA LEU A 34 3.83 11.37 -11.67
C LEU A 34 4.18 10.61 -12.96
N LYS A 35 3.26 9.77 -13.43
CA LYS A 35 3.40 9.01 -14.68
C LYS A 35 2.23 9.29 -15.61
N LYS A 36 2.45 9.06 -16.90
CA LYS A 36 1.43 9.10 -17.95
C LYS A 36 1.39 7.76 -18.66
N ASP A 37 0.23 7.40 -19.18
CA ASP A 37 0.11 6.27 -20.09
C ASP A 37 0.90 6.51 -21.39
N ARG A 38 1.05 5.46 -22.19
CA ARG A 38 1.77 5.50 -23.48
C ARG A 38 1.24 6.56 -24.46
N PHE A 39 -0.01 6.99 -24.30
CA PHE A 39 -0.68 7.97 -25.16
C PHE A 39 -0.72 9.38 -24.56
N GLY A 40 -0.25 9.58 -23.33
CA GLY A 40 -0.30 10.86 -22.61
C GLY A 40 -1.71 11.30 -22.19
N LYS A 41 -2.71 10.41 -22.26
CA LYS A 41 -4.13 10.68 -21.97
C LYS A 41 -4.53 10.42 -20.53
N GLN A 42 -3.82 9.52 -19.85
CA GLN A 42 -4.13 9.16 -18.46
C GLN A 42 -2.93 9.46 -17.58
N VAL A 43 -3.17 10.17 -16.49
CA VAL A 43 -2.16 10.47 -15.45
C VAL A 43 -2.45 9.59 -14.23
N TYR A 44 -1.38 9.12 -13.60
CA TYR A 44 -1.42 8.37 -12.35
C TYR A 44 -0.13 8.64 -11.58
N ILE A 45 -0.12 8.39 -10.27
CA ILE A 45 1.11 8.46 -9.48
C ILE A 45 1.58 7.07 -9.08
N THR A 46 2.88 6.92 -8.92
CA THR A 46 3.49 5.69 -8.41
C THR A 46 4.42 5.96 -7.23
N LYS A 47 4.50 5.02 -6.30
CA LYS A 47 5.48 5.01 -5.21
C LYS A 47 6.10 3.64 -5.07
N LYS A 48 7.41 3.61 -4.89
CA LYS A 48 8.15 2.42 -4.48
C LYS A 48 8.57 2.57 -3.03
N GLN A 49 8.52 1.48 -2.26
CA GLN A 49 9.08 1.45 -0.91
C GLN A 49 9.71 0.09 -0.65
N THR A 50 10.69 0.09 0.24
CA THR A 50 11.39 -1.11 0.68
C THR A 50 11.08 -1.33 2.15
N ILE A 51 10.65 -2.53 2.49
CA ILE A 51 10.31 -2.96 3.84
C ILE A 51 11.27 -4.09 4.22
N VAL A 52 11.84 -4.01 5.42
CA VAL A 52 12.66 -5.10 5.97
C VAL A 52 11.72 -6.05 6.71
N CYS A 53 11.62 -7.29 6.25
CA CYS A 53 10.89 -8.33 6.95
C CYS A 53 11.83 -9.07 7.91
N GLN A 54 11.43 -9.16 9.17
CA GLN A 54 12.06 -10.09 10.10
C GLN A 54 11.52 -11.49 9.80
N THR A 55 12.38 -12.36 9.30
CA THR A 55 12.10 -13.79 9.19
C THR A 55 11.94 -14.35 10.59
N SER A 56 10.70 -14.58 11.03
CA SER A 56 10.47 -15.52 12.12
C SER A 56 10.88 -16.88 11.57
N SER A 57 11.95 -17.45 12.12
CA SER A 57 12.35 -18.82 11.83
C SER A 57 11.12 -19.72 11.87
N ARG A 58 11.01 -20.59 10.85
CA ARG A 58 9.99 -21.65 10.82
C ARG A 58 10.10 -22.41 12.14
N GLN A 59 9.13 -22.24 13.03
CA GLN A 59 9.01 -23.12 14.19
C GLN A 59 8.68 -24.50 13.62
N ALA A 60 9.68 -25.37 13.58
CA ALA A 60 9.46 -26.79 13.46
C ALA A 60 8.65 -27.21 14.69
N GLU A 61 7.37 -27.54 14.51
CA GLU A 61 6.62 -28.31 15.49
C GLU A 61 7.25 -29.70 15.56
N CYS A 62 8.25 -29.87 16.43
CA CYS A 62 8.71 -31.18 16.83
C CYS A 62 7.84 -31.62 18.02
N SER A 63 6.93 -32.55 17.77
CA SER A 63 6.15 -33.23 18.79
C SER A 63 7.09 -33.95 19.76
N THR A 64 7.10 -33.52 21.01
CA THR A 64 7.92 -34.13 22.06
C THR A 64 7.29 -35.43 22.56
N ASP A 65 7.69 -36.56 21.98
CA ASP A 65 7.73 -37.84 22.72
C ASP A 65 9.19 -38.04 23.16
N PHE A 66 9.39 -38.10 24.47
CA PHE A 66 10.69 -38.08 25.13
C PHE A 66 11.17 -39.52 25.36
N GLU A 67 11.98 -40.07 24.46
CA GLU A 67 12.86 -41.21 24.76
C GLU A 67 14.32 -40.71 24.77
N ILE A 68 14.98 -40.88 25.92
CA ILE A 68 16.38 -40.49 26.15
C ILE A 68 17.28 -41.50 25.42
N CYS A 69 18.00 -41.04 24.40
CA CYS A 69 19.17 -41.74 23.86
C CYS A 69 20.43 -40.92 24.16
N ASP A 70 21.41 -41.56 24.81
CA ASP A 70 22.74 -41.02 25.14
C ASP A 70 23.63 -41.00 23.88
N ASP A 71 23.41 -40.05 22.97
CA ASP A 71 24.35 -39.74 21.89
C ASP A 71 24.78 -38.28 21.96
N VAL A 72 26.09 -38.08 22.12
CA VAL A 72 26.74 -36.76 22.13
C VAL A 72 26.63 -36.18 20.72
N PRO A 73 25.97 -35.01 20.50
CA PRO A 73 25.82 -34.48 19.17
C PRO A 73 27.15 -33.95 18.64
N ASP A 74 27.51 -34.41 17.45
CA ASP A 74 28.61 -33.89 16.63
C ASP A 74 28.35 -32.40 16.34
N ILE A 75 29.30 -31.55 16.71
CA ILE A 75 29.22 -30.07 16.69
C ILE A 75 29.38 -29.48 15.27
N ALA A 76 29.03 -30.24 14.24
CA ALA A 76 29.32 -29.93 12.84
C ALA A 76 28.12 -29.43 12.00
N GLU A 77 26.96 -29.22 12.60
CA GLU A 77 25.80 -28.65 11.89
C GLU A 77 25.15 -27.52 12.70
N LEU A 78 25.96 -26.52 13.04
CA LEU A 78 25.42 -25.16 13.16
C LEU A 78 25.01 -24.72 11.75
N GLU A 79 23.77 -25.03 11.37
CA GLU A 79 23.12 -24.30 10.29
C GLU A 79 23.30 -22.81 10.59
N LEU A 80 24.17 -22.17 9.80
CA LEU A 80 24.33 -20.72 9.83
C LEU A 80 22.93 -20.14 9.65
N ALA A 81 22.34 -19.61 10.73
CA ALA A 81 21.16 -18.79 10.65
C ALA A 81 21.41 -17.76 9.55
N SER A 82 20.66 -17.87 8.45
CA SER A 82 20.85 -16.99 7.30
C SER A 82 20.66 -15.55 7.78
N PRO A 83 21.61 -14.63 7.50
CA PRO A 83 21.50 -13.24 7.93
C PRO A 83 20.47 -12.43 7.12
N ASP A 84 19.63 -13.10 6.33
CA ASP A 84 18.70 -12.45 5.41
C ASP A 84 17.41 -12.08 6.15
N ALA A 85 17.45 -10.92 6.81
CA ALA A 85 16.23 -10.13 6.94
C ALA A 85 15.67 -9.94 5.52
N GLY A 86 14.58 -10.63 5.19
CA GLY A 86 14.01 -10.64 3.84
C GLY A 86 13.61 -9.24 3.43
N ILE A 87 14.26 -8.67 2.42
CA ILE A 87 13.92 -7.36 1.89
C ILE A 87 12.74 -7.52 0.93
N ILE A 88 11.66 -6.77 1.17
CA ILE A 88 10.49 -6.72 0.29
C ILE A 88 10.41 -5.34 -0.34
N CYS A 89 10.27 -5.31 -1.66
CA CYS A 89 10.02 -4.09 -2.43
C CYS A 89 8.55 -4.06 -2.83
N THR A 90 7.85 -2.98 -2.51
CA THR A 90 6.45 -2.78 -2.94
C THR A 90 6.34 -1.61 -3.89
N GLU A 91 5.46 -1.74 -4.88
CA GLU A 91 5.16 -0.72 -5.88
C GLU A 91 3.66 -0.43 -5.86
N TYR A 92 3.30 0.83 -5.63
CA TYR A 92 1.92 1.33 -5.55
C TYR A 92 1.61 2.26 -6.69
N HIS A 93 0.42 2.16 -7.23
CA HIS A 93 -0.10 2.91 -8.36
C HIS A 93 -1.47 3.45 -8.00
N ILE A 94 -1.65 4.78 -8.02
CA ILE A 94 -2.94 5.42 -7.75
C ILE A 94 -3.55 5.86 -9.07
N VAL A 95 -4.63 5.19 -9.48
CA VAL A 95 -5.25 5.33 -10.80
C VAL A 95 -6.69 5.80 -10.66
N TYR A 96 -7.19 6.57 -11.63
CA TYR A 96 -8.58 7.02 -11.64
C TYR A 96 -9.53 5.96 -12.18
N SER A 97 -10.60 5.65 -11.43
CA SER A 97 -11.73 4.88 -11.95
C SER A 97 -12.76 5.80 -12.60
N THR A 98 -13.01 5.61 -13.90
CA THR A 98 -14.09 6.31 -14.61
C THR A 98 -15.48 5.85 -14.19
N THR A 99 -15.62 4.59 -13.77
CA THR A 99 -16.90 4.00 -13.38
C THR A 99 -17.36 4.51 -12.01
N TYR A 100 -16.43 4.58 -11.06
CA TYR A 100 -16.74 5.00 -9.68
C TYR A 100 -16.50 6.50 -9.44
N CYS A 101 -15.75 7.17 -10.32
CA CYS A 101 -15.30 8.56 -10.20
C CYS A 101 -14.48 8.81 -8.92
N VAL A 102 -13.57 7.88 -8.60
CA VAL A 102 -12.72 7.91 -7.40
C VAL A 102 -11.32 7.34 -7.73
N PRO A 103 -10.30 7.61 -6.89
CA PRO A 103 -9.01 6.93 -6.97
C PRO A 103 -9.13 5.44 -6.65
N VAL A 104 -8.20 4.65 -7.21
CA VAL A 104 -8.06 3.21 -6.98
C VAL A 104 -6.59 2.90 -6.73
N LEU A 105 -6.32 2.15 -5.67
CA LEU A 105 -4.98 1.72 -5.30
C LEU A 105 -4.70 0.37 -5.94
N TYR A 106 -3.73 0.33 -6.85
CA TYR A 106 -3.12 -0.88 -7.39
C TYR A 106 -1.74 -1.07 -6.76
N PHE A 107 -1.33 -2.30 -6.48
CA PHE A 107 -0.01 -2.58 -5.96
C PHE A 107 0.49 -3.99 -6.31
N ASN A 108 1.81 -4.13 -6.30
CA ASN A 108 2.51 -5.42 -6.29
C ASN A 108 3.66 -5.36 -5.29
N ALA A 109 4.11 -6.54 -4.87
CA ALA A 109 5.24 -6.69 -3.96
C ALA A 109 6.17 -7.79 -4.47
N TYR A 110 7.46 -7.60 -4.21
CA TYR A 110 8.53 -8.47 -4.68
C TYR A 110 9.51 -8.78 -3.56
N PHE A 111 10.00 -10.01 -3.50
CA PHE A 111 11.17 -10.36 -2.70
C PHE A 111 12.44 -9.73 -3.31
N SER A 112 13.54 -9.74 -2.57
CA SER A 112 14.83 -9.20 -3.01
C SER A 112 15.38 -9.88 -4.28
N ASP A 113 15.00 -11.14 -4.52
CA ASP A 113 15.32 -11.89 -5.74
C ASP A 113 14.44 -11.52 -6.95
N GLY A 114 13.46 -10.63 -6.76
CA GLY A 114 12.53 -10.16 -7.80
C GLY A 114 11.28 -11.03 -7.99
N SER A 115 11.13 -12.13 -7.24
CA SER A 115 9.92 -12.95 -7.30
C SER A 115 8.71 -12.24 -6.67
N PHE A 116 7.51 -12.46 -7.23
CA PHE A 116 6.28 -11.87 -6.70
C PHE A 116 5.91 -12.48 -5.36
N LEU A 117 5.42 -11.65 -4.44
CA LEU A 117 4.79 -12.14 -3.22
C LEU A 117 3.44 -12.77 -3.54
N SER A 118 3.18 -13.95 -2.97
CA SER A 118 1.85 -14.54 -2.99
C SER A 118 0.90 -13.74 -2.09
N ARG A 119 -0.42 -14.01 -2.19
CA ARG A 119 -1.40 -13.42 -1.28
C ARG A 119 -1.08 -13.73 0.19
N ASN A 120 -0.61 -14.96 0.48
CA ASN A 120 -0.25 -15.35 1.83
C ASN A 120 0.96 -14.55 2.35
N ASP A 121 1.97 -14.35 1.50
CA ASP A 121 3.16 -13.55 1.86
C ASP A 121 2.80 -12.08 2.07
N LEU A 122 1.89 -11.53 1.24
CA LEU A 122 1.36 -10.19 1.45
C LEU A 122 0.65 -10.06 2.81
N GLU A 123 -0.21 -11.03 3.15
CA GLU A 123 -0.92 -11.05 4.43
C GLU A 123 0.04 -11.18 5.63
N GLN A 124 1.15 -11.89 5.46
CA GLN A 124 2.15 -12.09 6.50
C GLN A 124 3.07 -10.88 6.68
N HIS A 125 3.48 -10.23 5.59
CA HIS A 125 4.62 -9.31 5.60
C HIS A 125 4.29 -7.86 5.22
N VAL A 126 3.23 -7.62 4.45
CA VAL A 126 2.90 -6.29 3.92
C VAL A 126 1.63 -5.72 4.56
N PHE A 127 0.61 -6.54 4.75
CA PHE A 127 -0.67 -6.07 5.24
C PHE A 127 -0.59 -5.70 6.72
N SER A 128 -1.11 -4.53 7.05
CA SER A 128 -1.18 -4.10 8.44
C SER A 128 -2.32 -4.83 9.15
N LYS A 129 -1.99 -5.84 9.98
CA LYS A 129 -2.97 -6.63 10.74
C LYS A 129 -3.95 -5.74 11.53
N LEU A 130 -3.44 -4.68 12.15
CA LEU A 130 -4.25 -3.71 12.89
C LEU A 130 -5.31 -3.03 12.01
N HIS A 131 -4.90 -2.53 10.84
CA HIS A 131 -5.82 -1.80 9.95
C HIS A 131 -6.78 -2.75 9.24
N VAL A 132 -6.31 -3.92 8.81
CA VAL A 132 -7.18 -4.94 8.21
C VAL A 132 -8.28 -5.36 9.20
N GLU A 133 -7.95 -5.55 10.47
CA GLU A 133 -8.94 -5.93 11.48
C GLU A 133 -9.92 -4.79 11.83
N ALA A 134 -9.42 -3.56 11.98
CA ALA A 134 -10.26 -2.37 12.20
C ALA A 134 -11.25 -2.12 11.05
N LEU A 135 -10.88 -2.53 9.84
CA LEU A 135 -11.73 -2.40 8.67
C LEU A 135 -12.75 -3.54 8.52
N ARG A 136 -12.39 -4.76 8.96
CA ARG A 136 -13.32 -5.89 9.04
C ARG A 136 -14.46 -5.61 10.01
N THR A 137 -14.14 -5.06 11.19
CA THR A 137 -15.14 -4.78 12.23
C THR A 137 -16.14 -3.69 11.83
N ASN A 138 -15.73 -2.75 10.97
CA ASN A 138 -16.61 -1.69 10.47
C ASN A 138 -17.37 -2.06 9.18
N SER A 139 -17.16 -3.24 8.59
CA SER A 139 -17.73 -3.65 7.28
C SER A 139 -17.38 -2.74 6.10
N LEU A 140 -16.49 -1.76 6.28
CA LEU A 140 -16.17 -0.73 5.28
C LEU A 140 -15.17 -1.19 4.22
N ILE A 141 -14.36 -2.20 4.55
CA ILE A 141 -13.51 -2.94 3.62
C ILE A 141 -13.71 -4.41 3.99
N GLN A 142 -14.81 -5.00 3.48
CA GLN A 142 -15.13 -6.41 3.70
C GLN A 142 -13.99 -7.33 3.23
N GLN A 143 -13.94 -8.55 3.76
CA GLN A 143 -13.08 -9.60 3.23
C GLN A 143 -13.36 -9.78 1.73
N GLY A 144 -12.44 -9.33 0.88
CA GLY A 144 -12.63 -9.29 -0.58
C GLY A 144 -12.31 -7.95 -1.24
N ALA A 145 -12.16 -6.88 -0.47
CA ALA A 145 -11.78 -5.58 -1.02
C ALA A 145 -10.41 -5.61 -1.69
N ILE A 146 -9.47 -6.46 -1.25
CA ILE A 146 -8.22 -6.70 -1.97
C ILE A 146 -8.39 -7.93 -2.86
N SER A 147 -8.28 -7.71 -4.16
CA SER A 147 -8.40 -8.72 -5.22
C SER A 147 -7.32 -8.52 -6.28
N GLN A 148 -7.18 -9.45 -7.23
CA GLN A 148 -6.30 -9.29 -8.39
C GLN A 148 -7.10 -8.86 -9.62
N HIS A 149 -6.57 -7.93 -10.39
CA HIS A 149 -7.10 -7.54 -11.69
C HIS A 149 -5.98 -6.94 -12.56
N ASP A 150 -6.22 -6.81 -13.86
CA ASP A 150 -5.25 -6.17 -14.73
C ASP A 150 -5.21 -4.66 -14.44
N HIS A 151 -4.01 -4.13 -14.32
CA HIS A 151 -3.80 -2.70 -14.18
C HIS A 151 -4.36 -1.98 -15.42
N PRO A 152 -5.33 -1.06 -15.29
CA PRO A 152 -6.11 -0.53 -16.42
C PRO A 152 -5.27 0.24 -17.45
N ILE A 153 -4.11 0.75 -17.04
CA ILE A 153 -3.14 1.42 -17.92
C ILE A 153 -2.07 0.47 -18.47
N LEU A 154 -1.58 -0.48 -17.68
CA LEU A 154 -0.41 -1.30 -18.04
C LEU A 154 -0.79 -2.65 -18.65
N GLY A 155 -2.03 -3.11 -18.44
CA GLY A 155 -2.54 -4.38 -18.96
C GLY A 155 -1.87 -5.61 -18.36
N GLN A 156 -1.37 -5.52 -17.13
CA GLN A 156 -0.70 -6.62 -16.44
C GLN A 156 -1.29 -6.85 -15.04
N PRO A 157 -1.17 -8.05 -14.45
CA PRO A 157 -1.79 -8.37 -13.17
C PRO A 157 -1.24 -7.55 -12.00
N PHE A 158 -2.15 -6.96 -11.23
CA PHE A 158 -1.87 -6.24 -10.00
C PHE A 158 -2.88 -6.66 -8.92
N PHE A 159 -2.47 -6.60 -7.66
CA PHE A 159 -3.45 -6.50 -6.59
C PHE A 159 -4.06 -5.11 -6.60
N TYR A 160 -5.33 -4.98 -6.21
CA TYR A 160 -5.97 -3.68 -6.07
C TYR A 160 -6.98 -3.68 -4.94
N VAL A 161 -7.21 -2.49 -4.40
CA VAL A 161 -8.27 -2.23 -3.42
C VAL A 161 -9.52 -1.79 -4.16
N HIS A 162 -10.60 -2.56 -4.04
CA HIS A 162 -11.85 -2.33 -4.75
C HIS A 162 -12.51 -1.03 -4.30
N PRO A 163 -12.97 -0.18 -5.25
CA PRO A 163 -13.40 1.18 -4.92
C PRO A 163 -14.87 1.33 -4.51
N CYS A 164 -15.68 0.25 -4.42
CA CYS A 164 -17.13 0.34 -4.23
C CYS A 164 -17.57 1.23 -3.06
N ASP A 165 -16.89 1.12 -1.92
CA ASP A 165 -17.26 1.85 -0.70
C ASP A 165 -16.54 3.19 -0.58
N THR A 166 -15.68 3.55 -1.53
CA THR A 166 -14.86 4.77 -1.46
C THR A 166 -15.72 6.02 -1.34
N SER A 167 -16.74 6.18 -2.17
CA SER A 167 -17.57 7.39 -2.14
C SER A 167 -18.36 7.52 -0.83
N ALA A 168 -18.83 6.39 -0.27
CA ALA A 168 -19.57 6.37 0.99
C ALA A 168 -18.67 6.72 2.18
N LEU A 169 -17.45 6.18 2.19
CA LEU A 169 -16.41 6.49 3.17
C LEU A 169 -15.99 7.96 3.13
N MET A 170 -15.68 8.47 1.94
CA MET A 170 -15.23 9.85 1.77
C MET A 170 -16.35 10.85 2.12
N ALA A 171 -17.63 10.46 2.00
CA ALA A 171 -18.76 11.29 2.45
C ALA A 171 -18.81 11.51 3.96
N GLN A 172 -18.17 10.66 4.76
CA GLN A 172 -18.07 10.84 6.21
C GLN A 172 -17.06 11.92 6.59
N LEU A 173 -16.17 12.31 5.67
CA LEU A 173 -15.11 13.27 5.88
C LEU A 173 -15.56 14.63 5.36
N GLN A 174 -15.37 15.71 6.12
CA GLN A 174 -15.68 17.08 5.70
C GLN A 174 -14.57 17.63 4.79
N ILE A 175 -14.44 17.08 3.58
CA ILE A 175 -13.39 17.40 2.62
C ILE A 175 -13.88 18.49 1.66
N GLU A 176 -13.10 19.57 1.55
CA GLU A 176 -13.50 20.77 0.80
C GLU A 176 -12.76 20.94 -0.54
N ASN A 177 -11.65 20.21 -0.78
CA ASN A 177 -10.87 20.33 -2.00
C ASN A 177 -10.27 18.98 -2.43
N ALA A 178 -9.93 18.87 -3.73
CA ALA A 178 -9.46 17.63 -4.34
C ALA A 178 -8.11 17.14 -3.81
N LEU A 179 -7.19 18.04 -3.43
CA LEU A 179 -5.90 17.64 -2.85
C LEU A 179 -6.11 16.98 -1.47
N SER A 180 -6.90 17.63 -0.61
CA SER A 180 -7.30 17.05 0.68
C SER A 180 -8.05 15.73 0.49
N TYR A 181 -8.83 15.58 -0.59
CA TYR A 181 -9.46 14.30 -0.93
C TYR A 181 -8.42 13.20 -1.17
N ILE A 182 -7.42 13.44 -2.02
CA ILE A 182 -6.36 12.45 -2.29
C ILE A 182 -5.58 12.09 -1.03
N ILE A 183 -5.23 13.09 -0.21
CA ILE A 183 -4.49 12.89 1.04
C ILE A 183 -5.32 12.05 2.02
N SER A 184 -6.56 12.43 2.29
CA SER A 184 -7.46 11.68 3.18
C SER A 184 -7.75 10.28 2.67
N TRP A 185 -7.94 10.13 1.35
CA TRP A 185 -8.14 8.82 0.73
C TRP A 185 -6.90 7.93 0.91
N LEU A 186 -5.69 8.44 0.66
CA LEU A 186 -4.44 7.70 0.88
C LEU A 186 -4.25 7.32 2.35
N SER A 187 -4.59 8.21 3.29
CA SER A 187 -4.54 7.91 4.72
C SER A 187 -5.48 6.78 5.13
N PHE A 188 -6.57 6.56 4.40
CA PHE A 188 -7.54 5.51 4.71
C PHE A 188 -7.21 4.19 3.99
N PHE A 189 -6.95 4.26 2.67
CA PHE A 189 -6.78 3.09 1.81
C PHE A 189 -5.35 2.57 1.72
N GLY A 190 -4.35 3.38 2.09
CA GLY A 190 -2.94 2.98 2.08
C GLY A 190 -2.54 2.02 3.22
N PRO A 191 -2.82 2.34 4.49
CA PRO A 191 -2.33 1.54 5.63
C PRO A 191 -2.65 0.04 5.61
N PRO A 192 -3.83 -0.42 5.14
CA PRO A 192 -4.14 -1.84 5.06
C PRO A 192 -3.16 -2.64 4.19
N VAL A 193 -2.56 -1.98 3.19
CA VAL A 193 -1.60 -2.57 2.25
C VAL A 193 -0.17 -2.08 2.49
N GLY A 194 0.11 -1.59 3.70
CA GLY A 194 1.45 -1.17 4.12
C GLY A 194 1.92 0.15 3.51
N LEU A 195 1.03 0.92 2.85
CA LEU A 195 1.36 2.24 2.31
C LEU A 195 1.01 3.33 3.32
N TYR A 196 2.01 4.06 3.79
CA TYR A 196 1.82 5.18 4.69
C TYR A 196 2.25 6.48 4.02
N ILE A 197 1.46 7.54 4.24
CA ILE A 197 1.83 8.90 3.84
C ILE A 197 2.38 9.64 5.06
N ASP A 198 3.33 10.52 4.83
CA ASP A 198 3.93 11.32 5.90
C ASP A 198 2.89 12.31 6.49
N PRO A 199 2.80 12.49 7.82
CA PRO A 199 1.88 13.45 8.43
C PRO A 199 2.02 14.88 7.89
N ILE A 200 3.15 15.23 7.31
CA ILE A 200 3.42 16.56 6.75
C ILE A 200 2.47 16.96 5.61
N TYR A 201 1.87 15.98 4.92
CA TYR A 201 0.82 16.23 3.92
C TYR A 201 -0.48 16.76 4.55
N VAL A 202 -0.72 16.51 5.83
CA VAL A 202 -1.95 16.90 6.54
C VAL A 202 -1.81 18.30 7.17
N GLN A 203 -0.60 18.86 7.25
CA GLN A 203 -0.36 20.17 7.85
C GLN A 203 -0.92 21.29 6.97
N LYS A 204 -1.78 22.14 7.55
CA LYS A 204 -2.49 23.21 6.84
C LYS A 204 -1.66 24.49 6.59
N ASP A 205 -0.41 24.52 7.05
CA ASP A 205 0.38 25.76 7.11
C ASP A 205 1.13 26.13 5.82
N TRP A 206 1.04 25.31 4.76
CA TRP A 206 1.68 25.58 3.46
C TRP A 206 1.03 26.72 2.66
N VAL A 207 -0.14 27.22 3.09
CA VAL A 207 -0.84 28.35 2.43
C VAL A 207 -0.28 29.72 2.85
N LYS A 208 0.72 29.79 3.75
CA LYS A 208 1.22 31.07 4.28
C LYS A 208 2.74 31.27 4.21
N ILE A 209 3.43 30.69 3.23
CA ILE A 209 4.85 31.00 3.02
C ILE A 209 5.10 31.44 1.58
N GLY A 210 5.15 32.77 1.41
CA GLY A 210 5.83 33.47 0.30
C GLY A 210 4.96 33.86 -0.87
#